data_AF-A0A8J5QRA7-F1
#
_entry.id   AF-A0A8J5QRA7-F1
#
_cell.length_a   1.000
_cell.length_b   1.000
_cell.length_c   1.000
_cell.angle_alpha   90.00
_cell.angle_beta   90.00
_cell.angle_gamma   90.00
#
_symmetry.space_group_name_H-M   'P 1'
#
loop_
_entity.id
_entity.type
_entity.pdbx_description
1 polymer ?
#
loop_
_entity_poly.entity_id
_entity_poly.type
_entity_poly.pdbx_seq_one_letter_code
_entity_poly.pdbx_strand_id
1 'polypeptide(L)'
;MQPQQQLRSKLSNGIPELDAPAIEPLVLKHVRLLRGPEGARLDVNLTNIQVKGPSTFKIREFKADVDDVTFTFKVSFGLLSFRGKYEINARLLLLRLSGNGDITGNFSPVSNQILNANSNLLIDELKPVLESALSDLFTDVANKITNSFKYSELFPDD
;
A
#
# COMPACT_ATOMS: atom_id res chain seq x y z
N MET A 1 -28.85 -5.00 -8.81
CA MET A 1 -27.62 -5.34 -8.09
C MET A 1 -26.72 -4.11 -8.09
N GLN A 2 -26.13 -3.72 -6.96
CA GLN A 2 -25.43 -2.44 -6.81
C GLN A 2 -24.11 -2.43 -7.62
N PRO A 3 -23.86 -1.45 -8.51
CA PRO A 3 -22.66 -1.37 -9.37
C PRO A 3 -21.33 -1.50 -8.61
N GLN A 4 -21.31 -0.99 -7.38
CA GLN A 4 -20.15 -0.98 -6.48
C GLN A 4 -19.67 -2.39 -6.10
N GLN A 5 -20.56 -3.39 -6.11
CA GLN A 5 -20.25 -4.75 -5.67
C GLN A 5 -19.61 -5.59 -6.78
N GLN A 6 -19.96 -5.32 -8.04
CA GLN A 6 -19.31 -5.93 -9.20
C GLN A 6 -17.88 -5.40 -9.38
N LEU A 7 -17.66 -4.10 -9.15
CA LEU A 7 -16.32 -3.50 -9.25
C LEU A 7 -15.35 -4.08 -8.21
N ARG A 8 -15.81 -4.28 -6.97
CA ARG A 8 -15.01 -4.91 -5.90
C ARG A 8 -14.60 -6.34 -6.21
N SER A 9 -15.53 -7.14 -6.76
CA SER A 9 -15.25 -8.54 -7.11
C SER A 9 -14.26 -8.65 -8.28
N LYS A 10 -14.32 -7.73 -9.25
CA LYS A 10 -13.42 -7.72 -10.40
C LYS A 10 -12.01 -7.24 -10.03
N LEU A 11 -11.88 -6.25 -9.15
CA LEU A 11 -10.57 -5.71 -8.75
C LEU A 11 -9.76 -6.64 -7.82
N SER A 12 -10.43 -7.55 -7.10
CA SER A 12 -9.75 -8.48 -6.17
C SER A 12 -8.89 -9.54 -6.88
N ASN A 13 -9.22 -9.92 -8.10
CA ASN A 13 -8.51 -10.97 -8.86
C ASN A 13 -7.60 -10.39 -9.96
N GLY A 14 -7.51 -9.06 -10.06
CA GLY A 14 -7.07 -8.37 -11.27
C GLY A 14 -8.19 -8.34 -12.32
N ILE A 15 -8.12 -7.40 -13.27
CA ILE A 15 -9.02 -7.35 -14.42
C ILE A 15 -8.17 -7.63 -15.66
N PRO A 16 -8.04 -8.90 -16.08
CA PRO A 16 -7.18 -9.29 -17.20
C PRO A 16 -7.56 -8.57 -18.50
N GLU A 17 -8.85 -8.26 -18.69
CA GLU A 17 -9.35 -7.53 -19.86
C GLU A 17 -8.86 -6.07 -19.92
N LEU A 18 -8.34 -5.53 -18.81
CA LEU A 18 -7.85 -4.15 -18.67
C LEU A 18 -6.35 -4.08 -18.34
N ASP A 19 -5.63 -5.21 -18.37
CA ASP A 19 -4.24 -5.33 -17.88
C ASP A 19 -4.06 -4.84 -16.42
N ALA A 20 -5.14 -4.84 -15.62
CA ALA A 20 -5.08 -4.38 -14.24
C ALA A 20 -4.52 -5.48 -13.32
N PRO A 21 -3.37 -5.25 -12.64
CA PRO A 21 -2.74 -6.27 -11.82
C PRO A 21 -3.60 -6.66 -10.60
N ALA A 22 -3.37 -7.85 -10.07
CA ALA A 22 -4.01 -8.27 -8.82
C ALA A 22 -3.62 -7.31 -7.68
N ILE A 23 -4.62 -6.78 -6.99
CA ILE A 23 -4.43 -5.86 -5.86
C ILE A 23 -3.99 -6.62 -4.60
N GLU A 24 -4.08 -7.95 -4.61
CA GLU A 24 -3.71 -8.81 -3.49
C GLU A 24 -2.95 -10.08 -3.91
N PRO A 25 -1.84 -10.44 -3.24
CA PRO A 25 -1.09 -9.59 -2.31
C PRO A 25 -0.40 -8.44 -3.04
N LEU A 26 -0.39 -7.25 -2.45
CA LEU A 26 0.50 -6.19 -2.91
C LEU A 26 1.94 -6.60 -2.56
N VAL A 27 2.80 -6.69 -3.57
CA VAL A 27 4.18 -7.13 -3.40
C VAL A 27 5.14 -5.96 -3.50
N LEU A 28 5.84 -5.64 -2.41
CA LEU A 28 6.98 -4.73 -2.41
C LEU A 28 8.26 -5.55 -2.53
N LYS A 29 8.93 -5.43 -3.67
CA LYS A 29 10.11 -6.25 -3.99
C LYS A 29 11.28 -5.96 -3.06
N HIS A 30 11.58 -4.68 -2.85
CA HIS A 30 12.70 -4.24 -2.04
C HIS A 30 12.39 -2.88 -1.40
N VAL A 31 12.63 -2.76 -0.10
CA VAL A 31 12.53 -1.51 0.66
C VAL A 31 13.78 -1.42 1.51
N ARG A 32 14.55 -0.35 1.37
CA ARG A 32 15.74 -0.08 2.19
C ARG A 32 15.55 1.16 3.03
N LEU A 33 15.82 1.03 4.32
CA LEU A 33 15.74 2.09 5.30
C LEU A 33 17.15 2.32 5.85
N LEU A 34 17.71 3.50 5.60
CA LEU A 34 19.02 3.90 6.10
C LEU A 34 18.87 5.14 6.96
N ARG A 35 19.21 5.04 8.24
CA ARG A 35 19.06 6.12 9.22
C ARG A 35 20.31 6.31 10.07
N GLY A 36 20.44 7.55 10.56
CA GLY A 36 21.40 7.93 11.60
C GLY A 36 22.82 8.22 11.10
N PRO A 37 23.62 8.96 11.91
CA PRO A 37 24.98 9.36 11.57
C PRO A 37 25.96 8.17 11.61
N GLU A 38 27.20 8.35 11.16
CA GLU A 38 28.20 7.26 11.11
C GLU A 38 28.42 6.54 12.47
N GLY A 39 28.33 7.29 13.57
CA GLY A 39 28.48 6.77 14.93
C GLY A 39 27.21 6.10 15.49
N ALA A 40 26.07 6.18 14.81
CA ALA A 40 24.80 5.58 15.22
C ALA A 40 23.93 5.33 13.98
N ARG A 41 24.23 4.28 13.23
CA ARG A 41 23.59 3.95 11.95
C ARG A 41 22.66 2.74 12.08
N LEU A 42 21.51 2.80 11.41
CA LEU A 42 20.58 1.69 11.22
C LEU A 42 20.35 1.49 9.72
N ASP A 43 20.71 0.33 9.20
CA ASP A 43 20.44 -0.09 7.81
C ASP A 43 19.53 -1.31 7.84
N VAL A 44 18.32 -1.18 7.30
CA VAL A 44 17.33 -2.25 7.25
C VAL A 44 16.95 -2.48 5.80
N ASN A 45 17.12 -3.71 5.33
CA ASN A 45 16.68 -4.16 4.02
C ASN A 45 15.50 -5.11 4.20
N LEU A 46 14.40 -4.78 3.56
CA LEU A 46 13.19 -5.58 3.53
C LEU A 46 12.99 -6.08 2.11
N THR A 47 12.72 -7.36 1.97
CA THR A 47 12.54 -8.00 0.65
C THR A 47 11.29 -8.86 0.64
N ASN A 48 10.66 -8.90 -0.55
CA ASN A 48 9.48 -9.72 -0.80
C ASN A 48 8.37 -9.48 0.24
N ILE A 49 8.12 -8.21 0.58
CA ILE A 49 7.02 -7.86 1.48
C ILE A 49 5.71 -8.09 0.73
N GLN A 50 4.92 -9.04 1.20
CA GLN A 50 3.60 -9.37 0.69
C GLN A 50 2.55 -8.84 1.66
N VAL A 51 1.69 -7.96 1.16
CA VAL A 51 0.65 -7.30 1.95
C VAL A 51 -0.71 -7.83 1.52
N LYS A 52 -1.48 -8.31 2.49
CA LYS A 52 -2.85 -8.79 2.35
C LYS A 52 -3.83 -7.82 3.00
N GLY A 53 -5.06 -7.78 2.50
CA GLY A 53 -6.09 -6.84 2.93
C GLY A 53 -6.34 -5.59 2.06
N PRO A 54 -5.47 -5.16 1.12
CA PRO A 54 -5.79 -4.03 0.24
C PRO A 54 -7.09 -4.19 -0.55
N SER A 55 -7.47 -5.41 -0.92
CA SER A 55 -8.73 -5.72 -1.60
C SER A 55 -9.99 -5.33 -0.80
N THR A 56 -9.88 -5.22 0.53
CA THR A 56 -10.99 -4.89 1.43
C THR A 56 -11.32 -3.40 1.47
N PHE A 57 -10.66 -2.59 0.64
CA PHE A 57 -10.76 -1.15 0.63
C PHE A 57 -12.21 -0.64 0.56
N LYS A 58 -12.42 0.53 1.18
CA LYS A 58 -13.67 1.27 1.14
C LYS A 58 -13.40 2.66 0.57
N ILE A 59 -14.10 3.00 -0.50
CA ILE A 59 -14.14 4.37 -1.02
C ILE A 59 -14.98 5.19 -0.04
N ARG A 60 -14.37 6.24 0.51
CA ARG A 60 -14.98 7.16 1.48
C ARG A 60 -15.53 8.40 0.79
N GLU A 61 -14.83 8.85 -0.24
CA GLU A 61 -15.20 10.04 -1.00
C GLU A 61 -14.75 9.85 -2.44
N PHE A 62 -15.55 10.37 -3.36
CA PHE A 62 -15.25 10.47 -4.77
C PHE A 62 -15.57 11.90 -5.21
N LYS A 63 -14.61 12.54 -5.88
CA LYS A 63 -14.80 13.83 -6.54
C LYS A 63 -14.37 13.69 -7.98
N ALA A 64 -15.23 14.14 -8.89
CA ALA A 64 -14.91 14.30 -10.29
C ALA A 64 -14.90 15.81 -10.57
N ASP A 65 -13.78 16.31 -11.05
CA ASP A 65 -13.68 17.62 -11.66
C ASP A 65 -13.66 17.41 -13.17
N VAL A 66 -14.72 17.85 -13.85
CA VAL A 66 -14.87 17.68 -15.31
C VAL A 66 -14.12 18.75 -16.09
N ASP A 67 -13.82 19.88 -15.46
CA ASP A 67 -13.08 20.98 -16.09
C ASP A 67 -11.59 20.64 -16.16
N ASP A 68 -11.05 20.02 -15.11
CA ASP A 68 -9.66 19.56 -15.04
C ASP A 68 -9.48 18.06 -15.41
N VAL A 69 -10.58 17.35 -15.67
CA VAL A 69 -10.61 15.90 -15.94
C VAL A 69 -9.87 15.11 -14.84
N THR A 70 -10.06 15.52 -13.58
CA THR A 70 -9.44 14.87 -12.43
C THR A 70 -10.45 14.11 -11.59
N PHE A 71 -10.10 12.87 -11.25
CA PHE A 71 -10.86 12.03 -10.34
C PHE A 71 -10.08 11.84 -9.05
N THR A 72 -10.63 12.36 -7.95
CA THR A 72 -10.05 12.19 -6.62
C THR A 72 -10.85 11.16 -5.82
N PHE A 73 -10.16 10.13 -5.34
CA PHE A 73 -10.73 9.10 -4.48
C PHE A 73 -10.10 9.18 -3.09
N LYS A 74 -10.92 9.24 -2.03
CA LYS A 74 -10.44 8.93 -0.68
C LYS A 74 -10.73 7.47 -0.39
N VAL A 75 -9.69 6.71 -0.11
CA VAL A 75 -9.77 5.28 0.16
C VAL A 75 -9.37 5.02 1.61
N SER A 76 -10.03 4.07 2.25
CA SER A 76 -9.64 3.56 3.57
C SER A 76 -9.52 2.05 3.54
N PHE A 77 -8.59 1.52 4.33
CA PHE A 77 -8.34 0.09 4.46
C PHE A 77 -8.72 -0.40 5.85
N GLY A 78 -9.09 -1.67 5.94
CA GLY A 78 -9.29 -2.35 7.22
C GLY A 78 -7.96 -2.82 7.82
N LEU A 79 -7.94 -4.06 8.30
CA LEU A 79 -6.71 -4.71 8.72
C LEU A 79 -5.87 -5.07 7.49
N LEU A 80 -4.64 -4.56 7.43
CA LEU A 80 -3.64 -5.02 6.48
C LEU A 80 -2.67 -5.94 7.24
N SER A 81 -2.39 -7.11 6.69
CA SER A 81 -1.38 -8.01 7.23
C SER A 81 -0.21 -8.09 6.26
N PHE A 82 1.01 -8.16 6.76
CA PHE A 82 2.19 -8.28 5.92
C PHE A 82 3.09 -9.40 6.40
N ARG A 83 3.80 -9.98 5.43
CA ARG A 83 4.90 -10.92 5.66
C ARG A 83 6.03 -10.64 4.69
N GLY A 84 7.26 -10.93 5.07
CA GLY A 84 8.40 -10.86 4.17
C GLY A 84 9.69 -11.20 4.89
N LYS A 85 10.81 -10.73 4.35
CA LYS A 85 12.13 -10.97 4.92
C LYS A 85 12.80 -9.66 5.30
N TYR A 86 13.58 -9.69 6.36
CA TYR A 86 14.39 -8.57 6.80
C TYR A 86 15.87 -8.94 6.89
N GLU A 87 16.72 -7.96 6.68
CA GLU A 87 18.12 -7.94 7.06
C GLU A 87 18.41 -6.59 7.72
N ILE A 88 18.88 -6.61 8.96
CA ILE A 88 19.21 -5.43 9.76
C ILE A 88 20.71 -5.44 10.01
N ASN A 89 21.35 -4.30 9.75
CA ASN A 89 22.71 -3.99 10.10
C ASN A 89 22.71 -2.66 10.86
N ALA A 90 22.89 -2.73 12.19
CA ALA A 90 22.93 -1.57 13.06
C ALA A 90 24.32 -1.39 13.68
N ARG A 91 24.75 -0.14 13.79
CA ARG A 91 25.99 0.27 14.42
C ARG A 91 25.71 1.35 15.43
N LEU A 92 26.13 1.16 16.67
CA LEU A 92 26.10 2.19 17.71
C LEU A 92 27.49 2.31 18.32
N LEU A 93 28.22 3.33 17.91
CA LEU A 93 29.62 3.58 18.23
C LEU A 93 30.48 2.35 17.87
N LEU A 94 30.92 1.60 18.89
CA LEU A 94 31.71 0.38 18.76
C LEU A 94 30.83 -0.88 18.64
N LEU A 95 29.57 -0.81 19.06
CA LEU A 95 28.62 -1.91 19.04
C LEU A 95 28.10 -2.14 17.61
N ARG A 96 28.07 -3.40 17.19
CA ARG A 96 27.48 -3.84 15.90
C ARG A 96 26.43 -4.91 16.18
N LEU A 97 25.23 -4.72 15.64
CA LEU A 97 24.16 -5.69 15.65
C LEU A 97 23.82 -6.03 14.21
N SER A 98 23.73 -7.32 13.91
CA SER A 98 23.25 -7.81 12.63
C SER A 98 22.22 -8.90 12.86
N GLY A 99 21.16 -8.91 12.07
CA GLY A 99 20.12 -9.93 12.14
C GLY A 99 19.40 -10.05 10.81
N ASN A 100 18.95 -11.25 10.48
CA ASN A 100 18.11 -11.49 9.31
C ASN A 100 17.09 -12.58 9.63
N GLY A 101 15.98 -12.56 8.91
CA GLY A 101 14.93 -13.56 9.09
C GLY A 101 13.61 -13.12 8.48
N ASP A 102 12.55 -13.79 8.92
CA ASP A 102 11.20 -13.48 8.49
C ASP A 102 10.60 -12.39 9.37
N ILE A 103 9.82 -11.50 8.76
CA ILE A 103 9.03 -10.49 9.44
C ILE A 103 7.56 -10.69 9.11
N THR A 104 6.71 -10.56 10.12
CA THR A 104 5.26 -10.50 9.95
C THR A 104 4.71 -9.36 10.81
N GLY A 105 3.56 -8.83 10.42
CA GLY A 105 2.90 -7.80 11.21
C GLY A 105 1.56 -7.39 10.63
N ASN A 106 0.89 -6.50 11.34
CA ASN A 106 -0.43 -6.00 10.95
C ASN A 106 -0.47 -4.48 11.08
N PHE A 107 -0.99 -3.80 10.06
CA PHE A 107 -1.43 -2.42 10.13
C PHE A 107 -2.94 -2.41 10.35
N SER A 108 -3.40 -1.85 11.46
CA SER A 108 -4.81 -1.62 11.69
C SER A 108 -5.05 -0.16 12.09
N PRO A 109 -6.23 0.41 11.80
CA PRO A 109 -6.59 1.75 12.28
C PRO A 109 -6.49 1.90 13.81
N VAL A 110 -6.63 0.79 14.54
CA VAL A 110 -6.54 0.72 16.02
C VAL A 110 -5.10 0.52 16.49
N SER A 111 -4.20 -0.01 15.66
CA SER A 111 -2.79 -0.25 16.01
C SER A 111 -2.04 1.05 16.33
N ASN A 112 -2.56 2.21 15.88
CA ASN A 112 -2.07 3.54 16.29
C ASN A 112 -2.23 3.82 17.80
N GLN A 113 -3.07 3.07 18.53
CA GLN A 113 -3.35 3.33 19.96
C GLN A 113 -2.63 2.38 20.93
N ILE A 114 -2.12 1.23 20.48
CA ILE A 114 -1.53 0.20 21.38
C ILE A 114 0.02 0.21 21.42
N LEU A 115 0.70 0.92 20.52
CA LEU A 115 2.17 0.92 20.43
C LEU A 115 2.84 2.12 21.16
N ASN A 116 2.48 2.38 22.41
CA ASN A 116 3.01 3.51 23.19
C ASN A 116 4.30 3.22 24.01
N ALA A 117 5.13 2.26 23.61
CA ALA A 117 6.51 2.19 24.11
C ALA A 117 7.36 1.28 23.22
N ASN A 118 8.34 1.87 22.50
CA ASN A 118 9.53 1.21 21.92
C ASN A 118 9.48 0.49 20.55
N SER A 119 8.37 0.44 19.78
CA SER A 119 8.35 -0.26 18.47
C SER A 119 7.98 0.60 17.24
N ASN A 120 7.87 1.93 17.41
CA ASN A 120 7.33 2.83 16.37
C ASN A 120 8.25 2.99 15.14
N LEU A 121 9.55 2.78 15.31
CA LEU A 121 10.53 3.11 14.27
C LEU A 121 10.37 2.31 12.96
N LEU A 122 9.91 1.06 12.98
CA LEU A 122 9.81 0.26 11.75
C LEU A 122 8.46 0.47 11.04
N ILE A 123 7.39 0.63 11.82
CA ILE A 123 6.03 0.83 11.29
C ILE A 123 5.88 2.22 10.70
N ASP A 124 6.46 3.25 11.33
CA ASP A 124 6.47 4.62 10.82
C ASP A 124 7.21 4.74 9.48
N GLU A 125 8.19 3.87 9.22
CA GLU A 125 8.91 3.83 7.95
C GLU A 125 8.22 3.01 6.87
N LEU A 126 7.58 1.89 7.25
CA LEU A 126 6.86 1.06 6.31
C LEU A 126 5.57 1.72 5.82
N LYS A 127 4.91 2.49 6.68
CA LYS A 127 3.66 3.18 6.36
C LYS A 127 3.75 4.05 5.09
N PRO A 128 4.67 5.03 4.96
CA PRO A 128 4.73 5.87 3.75
C PRO A 128 5.06 5.06 2.48
N VAL A 129 5.88 4.01 2.59
CA VAL A 129 6.18 3.13 1.46
C VAL A 129 4.93 2.37 1.01
N LEU A 130 4.13 1.89 1.96
CA LEU A 130 2.86 1.21 1.68
C LEU A 130 1.82 2.17 1.10
N GLU A 131 1.71 3.38 1.65
CA GLU A 131 0.81 4.42 1.14
C GLU A 131 1.16 4.79 -0.30
N SER A 132 2.44 4.97 -0.62
CA SER A 132 2.91 5.22 -1.99
C SER A 132 2.55 4.07 -2.92
N ALA A 133 2.91 2.84 -2.56
CA ALA A 133 2.66 1.67 -3.41
C ALA A 133 1.17 1.42 -3.65
N LEU A 134 0.32 1.65 -2.64
CA LEU A 134 -1.14 1.59 -2.80
C LEU A 134 -1.61 2.72 -3.72
N SER A 135 -1.14 3.95 -3.52
CA SER A 135 -1.50 5.09 -4.38
C SER A 135 -1.17 4.82 -5.85
N ASP A 136 0.04 4.33 -6.12
CA ASP A 136 0.49 3.99 -7.47
C ASP A 136 -0.39 2.90 -8.08
N LEU A 137 -0.71 1.85 -7.31
CA LEU A 137 -1.59 0.76 -7.74
C LEU A 137 -3.00 1.27 -8.07
N PHE A 138 -3.61 2.05 -7.19
CA PHE A 138 -4.96 2.58 -7.43
C PHE A 138 -4.97 3.56 -8.59
N THR A 139 -3.91 4.35 -8.76
CA THR A 139 -3.77 5.29 -9.89
C THR A 139 -3.62 4.55 -11.21
N ASP A 140 -2.78 3.51 -11.28
CA ASP A 140 -2.63 2.66 -12.47
C ASP A 140 -3.96 1.99 -12.85
N VAL A 141 -4.63 1.40 -11.87
CA VAL A 141 -5.96 0.78 -12.06
C VAL A 141 -6.99 1.81 -12.52
N ALA A 142 -7.04 2.99 -11.89
CA ALA A 142 -7.97 4.05 -12.27
C ALA A 142 -7.72 4.52 -13.70
N ASN A 143 -6.46 4.78 -14.08
CA ASN A 143 -6.07 5.18 -15.42
C ASN A 143 -6.41 4.11 -16.47
N LYS A 144 -6.23 2.83 -16.15
CA LYS A 144 -6.60 1.71 -17.04
C LYS A 144 -8.11 1.65 -17.24
N ILE A 145 -8.90 1.83 -16.18
CA ILE A 145 -10.37 1.89 -16.27
C ILE A 145 -10.79 3.09 -17.12
N THR A 146 -10.32 4.30 -16.82
CA THR A 146 -10.74 5.52 -17.54
C THR A 146 -10.31 5.53 -19.00
N ASN A 147 -9.19 4.89 -19.37
CA ASN A 147 -8.78 4.75 -20.77
C ASN A 147 -9.58 3.69 -21.52
N SER A 148 -10.25 2.77 -20.82
CA SER A 148 -10.98 1.65 -21.43
C SER A 148 -12.48 1.89 -21.56
N PHE A 149 -13.04 2.84 -20.80
CA PHE A 149 -14.44 3.27 -20.92
C PHE A 149 -14.50 4.66 -21.56
N LYS A 150 -15.33 4.84 -22.58
CA LYS A 150 -15.57 6.18 -23.14
C LYS A 150 -16.34 7.03 -22.11
N TYR A 151 -16.06 8.33 -22.06
CA TYR A 151 -16.75 9.29 -21.17
C TYR A 151 -18.28 9.12 -21.18
N SER A 152 -18.86 8.91 -22.36
CA SER A 152 -20.30 8.70 -22.59
C SER A 152 -20.89 7.43 -21.98
N GLU A 153 -20.06 6.44 -21.62
CA GLU A 153 -20.51 5.22 -20.94
C GLU A 153 -20.43 5.34 -19.41
N LEU A 154 -19.52 6.18 -18.91
CA LEU A 154 -19.35 6.44 -17.47
C LEU A 154 -20.35 7.49 -16.96
N PHE A 155 -20.72 8.43 -17.83
CA PHE A 155 -21.72 9.46 -17.58
C PHE A 155 -22.65 9.52 -18.79
N PRO A 156 -23.68 8.65 -18.86
CA PRO A 156 -24.68 8.77 -19.91
C PRO A 156 -25.42 10.10 -19.73
N ASP A 157 -25.50 10.88 -20.80
CA ASP A 157 -26.41 12.02 -20.87
C ASP A 157 -27.84 11.44 -20.77
N ASP A 158 -28.63 11.94 -19.81
CA ASP A 158 -30.07 11.62 -19.71
C ASP A 158 -30.82 11.93 -21.02
#